data_AF-A0AAJ7S2N9-F1
#
_entry.id   AF-A0AAJ7S2N9-F1
#
_cell.length_a   1.000
_cell.length_b   1.000
_cell.length_c   1.000
_cell.angle_alpha   90.00
_cell.angle_beta   90.00
_cell.angle_gamma   90.00
#
_symmetry.space_group_name_H-M   'P 1'
#
loop_
_entity.id
_entity.type
_entity.pdbx_description
1 polymer ?
#
loop_
_entity_poly.entity_id
_entity_poly.type
_entity_poly.pdbx_seq_one_letter_code
_entity_poly.pdbx_strand_id
1 'polypeptide(L)'
;MVFNTRQTYPDELMTNLAAALAEFTGETIDDVMQFFGKCFVRFFSNLGYACMIKATGRYFCDFLQNVDNIHMQMRFTYPKMKSPSMYTTHIDPQGVVLVYRSTRQGFTHYLMGQLLHIAKELYEIDLNISVLGSSNNIPGSRSVMVKFRIDFDNREYIAKNTRMKAPLGREFAPVSISFLLRLFPFGVVINKDMLILGTGDKLLQAWGGSSILNKHITEVFKLRRPKGISFTWGNVMYLHSVMFELELIRLNDNGAPPSTDNTPGTSSGLDRRGSQGARSILLKGQMRYIDDIKAIIFLCSPLINSLDELLNMGLYLNDLNPHGLSRELVLAGWQHCGRLEMMFERAEQRSTELENSYALLDRWKNKSDELLYSMIPQTVADRLRAGASPLSTCESFESISVLFCELYDFDYSTIEGAMDVVSSMNAVFSCFDSLMDEFNVYKVETVGRIYMAASGAPDRTESHAQNIANVSLELLKHVRSLKLPSGLDIQIRIGIHSGPAVAGIVGIKVPRYCFFGDTVNTASRMQTTSLPGKVHISSDTKALLLADRYHLESRGLVWVKGKGNMETYWLYDKTDKDVKPTEEDAARPAGLLVTDI
;
A
#
# COMPACT_ATOMS: atom_id res chain seq x y z
N MET A 1 -3.38 6.44 17.71
CA MET A 1 -2.17 6.91 16.99
C MET A 1 -1.23 5.73 16.85
N VAL A 2 -0.78 5.37 15.64
CA VAL A 2 0.16 4.25 15.43
C VAL A 2 1.57 4.81 15.30
N PHE A 3 2.49 4.39 16.17
CA PHE A 3 3.89 4.81 16.09
C PHE A 3 4.62 4.08 14.97
N ASN A 4 5.31 4.83 14.11
CA ASN A 4 6.13 4.28 13.04
C ASN A 4 7.61 4.34 13.43
N THR A 5 8.32 3.21 13.28
CA THR A 5 9.73 3.06 13.67
C THR A 5 10.70 3.94 12.86
N ARG A 6 10.31 4.41 11.67
CA ARG A 6 11.16 5.28 10.82
C ARG A 6 10.86 6.77 10.99
N GLN A 7 9.83 7.13 11.76
CA GLN A 7 9.48 8.51 12.03
C GLN A 7 10.17 9.00 13.31
N THR A 8 10.71 10.21 13.28
CA THR A 8 11.29 10.87 14.46
C THR A 8 10.22 11.67 15.21
N TYR A 9 10.14 11.49 16.52
CA TYR A 9 9.20 12.18 17.40
C TYR A 9 9.94 13.15 18.35
N PRO A 10 9.24 14.13 18.96
CA PRO A 10 9.85 15.05 19.93
C PRO A 10 10.45 14.32 21.14
N ASP A 11 11.58 14.81 21.65
CA ASP A 11 12.31 14.18 22.76
C ASP A 11 11.48 14.12 24.07
N GLU A 12 10.60 15.12 24.29
CA GLU A 12 9.73 15.23 25.47
C GLU A 12 8.58 14.22 25.47
N LEU A 13 8.24 13.64 24.31
CA LEU A 13 7.09 12.75 24.20
C LEU A 13 7.22 11.53 25.14
N MET A 14 8.41 10.95 25.20
CA MET A 14 8.65 9.74 25.98
C MET A 14 8.64 10.03 27.49
N THR A 15 9.19 11.16 27.92
CA THR A 15 9.11 11.62 29.31
C THR A 15 7.69 12.00 29.72
N ASN A 16 6.92 12.61 28.81
CA ASN A 16 5.51 12.96 29.06
C ASN A 16 4.64 11.71 29.18
N LEU A 17 4.88 10.69 28.34
CA LEU A 17 4.23 9.39 28.45
C LEU A 17 4.59 8.67 29.76
N ALA A 18 5.85 8.74 30.18
CA ALA A 18 6.27 8.17 31.46
C ALA A 18 5.60 8.89 32.64
N ALA A 19 5.48 10.21 32.61
CA ALA A 19 4.79 10.99 33.63
C ALA A 19 3.30 10.66 33.71
N ALA A 20 2.61 10.58 32.57
CA ALA A 20 1.20 10.23 32.52
C ALA A 20 0.93 8.79 33.00
N LEU A 21 1.82 7.84 32.67
CA LEU A 21 1.72 6.47 33.16
C LEU A 21 2.00 6.38 34.66
N ALA A 22 3.00 7.10 35.16
CA ALA A 22 3.31 7.17 36.59
C ALA A 22 2.13 7.72 37.40
N GLU A 23 1.44 8.75 36.89
CA GLU A 23 0.22 9.29 37.50
C GLU A 23 -0.92 8.26 37.54
N PHE A 24 -1.04 7.41 36.51
CA PHE A 24 -2.06 6.38 36.43
C PHE A 24 -1.77 5.14 37.28
N THR A 25 -0.51 4.67 37.31
CA THR A 25 -0.10 3.45 38.03
C THR A 25 0.27 3.70 39.49
N GLY A 26 0.56 4.95 39.86
CA GLY A 26 1.08 5.32 41.17
C GLY A 26 2.57 5.00 41.38
N GLU A 27 3.28 4.60 40.32
CA GLU A 27 4.73 4.33 40.35
C GLU A 27 5.54 5.63 40.15
N THR A 28 6.84 5.60 40.44
CA THR A 28 7.71 6.74 40.14
C THR A 28 8.01 6.84 38.65
N ILE A 29 8.28 8.04 38.15
CA ILE A 29 8.69 8.25 36.74
C ILE A 29 9.94 7.43 36.41
N ASP A 30 10.85 7.27 37.37
CA ASP A 30 12.09 6.52 37.21
C ASP A 30 11.84 5.01 37.04
N ASP A 31 10.88 4.43 37.78
CA ASP A 31 10.47 3.03 37.65
C ASP A 31 9.83 2.77 36.28
N VAL A 32 8.94 3.67 35.82
CA VAL A 32 8.32 3.58 34.50
C VAL A 32 9.37 3.69 33.39
N MET A 33 10.35 4.59 33.54
CA MET A 33 11.45 4.73 32.59
C MET A 33 12.33 3.48 32.54
N GLN A 34 12.58 2.83 33.68
CA GLN A 34 13.29 1.56 33.75
C GLN A 34 12.48 0.44 33.07
N PHE A 35 11.16 0.42 33.26
CA PHE A 35 10.26 -0.50 32.57
C PHE A 35 10.28 -0.30 31.04
N PHE A 36 10.24 0.94 30.56
CA PHE A 36 10.41 1.25 29.13
C PHE A 36 11.74 0.72 28.57
N GLY A 37 12.82 0.79 29.34
CA GLY A 37 14.11 0.21 28.98
C GLY A 37 14.04 -1.31 28.77
N LYS A 38 13.34 -2.03 29.66
CA LYS A 38 13.11 -3.47 29.55
C LYS A 38 12.28 -3.82 28.31
N CYS A 39 11.19 -3.08 28.06
CA CYS A 39 10.34 -3.25 26.88
C CYS A 39 11.12 -3.02 25.58
N PHE A 40 12.00 -2.02 25.55
CA PHE A 40 12.85 -1.75 24.38
C PHE A 40 13.76 -2.94 24.06
N VAL A 41 14.39 -3.55 25.07
CA VAL A 41 15.26 -4.72 24.86
C VAL A 41 14.46 -5.91 24.32
N ARG A 42 13.26 -6.19 24.84
CA ARG A 42 12.39 -7.23 24.30
C ARG A 42 12.00 -6.98 22.84
N PHE A 43 11.63 -5.74 22.52
CA PHE A 43 11.29 -5.35 21.16
C PHE A 43 12.49 -5.53 20.21
N PHE A 44 13.68 -5.07 20.63
CA PHE A 44 14.92 -5.20 19.89
C PHE A 44 15.33 -6.67 19.70
N SER A 45 15.13 -7.52 20.71
CA SER A 45 15.36 -8.97 20.64
C SER A 45 14.44 -9.64 19.63
N ASN A 46 13.14 -9.29 19.61
CA ASN A 46 12.18 -9.81 18.64
C ASN A 46 12.50 -9.44 17.19
N LEU A 47 13.16 -8.30 16.96
CA LEU A 47 13.67 -7.89 15.65
C LEU A 47 14.95 -8.64 15.23
N GLY A 48 15.45 -9.57 16.05
CA GLY A 48 16.63 -10.38 15.77
C GLY A 48 17.96 -9.72 16.12
N TYR A 49 17.96 -8.52 16.69
CA TYR A 49 19.20 -7.80 17.01
C TYR A 49 19.90 -8.32 18.27
N ALA A 50 19.28 -9.19 19.08
CA ALA A 50 19.93 -9.85 20.21
C ALA A 50 21.22 -10.59 19.79
N CYS A 51 21.23 -11.19 18.59
CA CYS A 51 22.40 -11.83 18.02
C CYS A 51 23.57 -10.84 17.81
N MET A 52 23.28 -9.60 17.41
CA MET A 52 24.29 -8.56 17.23
C MET A 52 24.97 -8.18 18.55
N ILE A 53 24.21 -8.07 19.64
CA ILE A 53 24.76 -7.81 20.98
C ILE A 53 25.66 -8.97 21.40
N LYS A 54 25.18 -10.22 21.31
CA LYS A 54 25.94 -11.41 21.71
C LYS A 54 27.19 -11.62 20.84
N ALA A 55 27.15 -11.22 19.57
CA ALA A 55 28.28 -11.27 18.67
C ALA A 55 29.40 -10.27 19.01
N THR A 56 29.11 -9.19 19.76
CA THR A 56 30.13 -8.20 20.11
C THR A 56 31.19 -8.74 21.06
N GLY A 57 30.85 -9.70 21.90
CA GLY A 57 31.83 -10.37 22.75
C GLY A 57 31.22 -11.36 23.73
N ARG A 58 32.09 -12.19 24.28
CA ARG A 58 31.72 -13.31 25.16
C ARG A 58 31.29 -12.84 26.54
N TYR A 59 31.89 -11.74 27.02
CA TYR A 59 31.62 -11.19 28.34
C TYR A 59 30.84 -9.89 28.24
N PHE A 60 30.06 -9.56 29.27
CA PHE A 60 29.30 -8.32 29.33
C PHE A 60 30.20 -7.06 29.22
N CYS A 61 31.43 -7.10 29.73
CA CYS A 61 32.41 -6.03 29.54
C CYS A 61 32.77 -5.78 28.06
N ASP A 62 32.88 -6.84 27.24
CA ASP A 62 33.18 -6.70 25.82
C ASP A 62 32.03 -5.94 25.11
N PHE A 63 30.78 -6.20 25.51
CA PHE A 63 29.62 -5.46 25.02
C PHE A 63 29.67 -3.98 25.44
N LEU A 64 29.89 -3.69 26.73
CA LEU A 64 29.94 -2.32 27.25
C LEU A 64 31.01 -1.46 26.58
N GLN A 65 32.16 -2.05 26.24
CA GLN A 65 33.22 -1.37 25.49
C GLN A 65 32.86 -1.10 24.03
N ASN A 66 31.96 -1.89 23.44
CA ASN A 66 31.61 -1.84 22.03
C ASN A 66 30.24 -1.20 21.73
N VAL A 67 29.49 -0.72 22.72
CA VAL A 67 28.15 -0.16 22.48
C VAL A 67 28.17 1.02 21.50
N ASP A 68 29.18 1.90 21.58
CA ASP A 68 29.34 3.01 20.64
C ASP A 68 29.57 2.52 19.20
N ASN A 69 30.22 1.37 19.02
CA ASN A 69 30.39 0.75 17.70
C ASN A 69 29.06 0.21 17.16
N ILE A 70 28.24 -0.44 18.00
CA ILE A 70 26.90 -0.90 17.63
C ILE A 70 26.03 0.29 17.22
N HIS A 71 26.00 1.35 18.02
CA HIS A 71 25.26 2.56 17.70
C HIS A 71 25.69 3.17 16.35
N MET A 72 26.98 3.14 16.04
CA MET A 72 27.47 3.61 14.75
C MET A 72 26.97 2.76 13.59
N GLN A 73 26.93 1.44 13.74
CA GLN A 73 26.35 0.57 12.71
C GLN A 73 24.84 0.80 12.56
N MET A 74 24.12 1.00 13.67
CA MET A 74 22.68 1.27 13.64
C MET A 74 22.33 2.60 12.95
N ARG A 75 23.27 3.54 12.79
CA ARG A 75 23.03 4.77 12.01
C ARG A 75 22.89 4.53 10.51
N PHE A 76 23.41 3.43 9.98
CA PHE A 76 23.14 3.06 8.58
C PHE A 76 21.66 2.71 8.38
N THR A 77 21.05 2.02 9.37
CA THR A 77 19.62 1.69 9.34
C THR A 77 18.75 2.89 9.76
N TYR A 78 19.24 3.71 10.70
CA TYR A 78 18.53 4.87 11.26
C TYR A 78 19.37 6.15 11.14
N PRO A 79 19.42 6.81 9.95
CA PRO A 79 20.33 7.94 9.69
C PRO A 79 20.16 9.15 10.62
N LYS A 80 18.91 9.41 11.06
CA LYS A 80 18.56 10.52 11.95
C LYS A 80 18.84 10.23 13.42
N MET A 81 19.29 9.01 13.76
CA MET A 81 19.56 8.61 15.14
C MET A 81 20.72 9.41 15.74
N LYS A 82 20.47 10.04 16.89
CA LYS A 82 21.48 10.68 17.74
C LYS A 82 21.83 9.74 18.88
N SER A 83 22.88 8.93 18.70
CA SER A 83 23.31 7.99 19.74
C SER A 83 24.00 8.70 20.92
N PRO A 84 23.76 8.24 22.16
CA PRO A 84 24.62 8.61 23.28
C PRO A 84 26.03 8.03 23.07
N SER A 85 27.02 8.61 23.75
CA SER A 85 28.37 8.05 23.81
C SER A 85 28.59 7.39 25.15
N MET A 86 29.11 6.18 25.13
CA MET A 86 29.37 5.35 26.29
C MET A 86 30.77 4.77 26.22
N TYR A 87 31.50 4.88 27.33
CA TYR A 87 32.80 4.23 27.46
C TYR A 87 33.04 3.79 28.89
N THR A 88 33.73 2.66 29.03
CA THR A 88 34.17 2.13 30.32
C THR A 88 35.49 2.76 30.73
N THR A 89 35.69 2.93 32.02
CA THR A 89 36.91 3.56 32.55
C THR A 89 37.68 2.64 33.49
N HIS A 90 37.12 2.38 34.67
CA HIS A 90 37.69 1.44 35.64
C HIS A 90 37.00 0.08 35.51
N ILE A 91 37.80 -0.99 35.37
CA ILE A 91 37.32 -2.37 35.27
C ILE A 91 37.99 -3.17 36.38
N ASP A 92 37.19 -3.70 37.29
CA ASP A 92 37.63 -4.45 38.46
C ASP A 92 37.03 -5.86 38.43
N PRO A 93 37.49 -6.79 39.28
CA PRO A 93 36.88 -8.12 39.41
C PRO A 93 35.42 -8.09 39.89
N GLN A 94 35.00 -7.00 40.55
CA GLN A 94 33.66 -6.82 41.10
C GLN A 94 32.73 -5.98 40.20
N GLY A 95 33.20 -5.51 39.04
CA GLY A 95 32.36 -4.72 38.13
C GLY A 95 33.12 -3.71 37.29
N VAL A 96 32.39 -2.68 36.83
CA VAL A 96 32.91 -1.65 35.92
C VAL A 96 32.29 -0.28 36.19
N VAL A 97 33.05 0.77 35.90
CA VAL A 97 32.56 2.15 35.86
C VAL A 97 32.29 2.56 34.42
N LEU A 98 31.01 2.79 34.11
CA LEU A 98 30.52 3.23 32.80
C LEU A 98 30.25 4.74 32.82
N VAL A 99 30.79 5.45 31.84
CA VAL A 99 30.48 6.86 31.61
C VAL A 99 29.47 6.96 30.48
N TYR A 100 28.32 7.58 30.77
CA TYR A 100 27.26 7.84 29.82
C TYR A 100 27.20 9.34 29.52
N ARG A 101 27.27 9.70 28.24
CA ARG A 101 27.12 11.08 27.77
C ARG A 101 26.01 11.17 26.74
N SER A 102 25.06 12.08 26.98
CA SER A 102 23.90 12.29 26.10
C SER A 102 23.58 13.78 25.96
N THR A 103 22.96 14.14 24.85
CA THR A 103 22.37 15.47 24.66
C THR A 103 20.96 15.58 25.23
N ARG A 104 20.37 14.45 25.65
CA ARG A 104 18.99 14.37 26.14
C ARG A 104 18.99 14.14 27.65
N GLN A 105 18.09 14.81 28.36
CA GLN A 105 17.91 14.69 29.80
C GLN A 105 16.79 13.67 30.12
N GLY A 106 16.79 13.08 31.32
CA GLY A 106 15.73 12.17 31.77
C GLY A 106 15.87 10.70 31.35
N PHE A 107 16.85 10.33 30.52
CA PHE A 107 17.01 8.95 30.02
C PHE A 107 17.93 8.05 30.87
N THR A 108 18.31 8.48 32.08
CA THR A 108 19.24 7.75 32.96
C THR A 108 18.67 6.39 33.36
N HIS A 109 17.46 6.36 33.94
CA HIS A 109 16.80 5.13 34.38
C HIS A 109 16.35 4.24 33.21
N TYR A 110 16.07 4.84 32.05
CA TYR A 110 15.83 4.11 30.81
C TYR A 110 17.04 3.27 30.40
N LEU A 111 18.24 3.83 30.42
CA LEU A 111 19.47 3.08 30.16
C LEU A 111 19.70 1.98 31.21
N MET A 112 19.43 2.27 32.50
CA MET A 112 19.55 1.25 33.56
C MET A 112 18.64 0.06 33.29
N GLY A 113 17.38 0.30 32.89
CA GLY A 113 16.44 -0.75 32.52
C GLY A 113 16.91 -1.61 31.35
N GLN A 114 17.54 -0.99 30.34
CA GLN A 114 18.14 -1.70 29.22
C GLN A 114 19.31 -2.60 29.67
N LEU A 115 20.26 -2.05 30.43
CA LEU A 115 21.45 -2.78 30.87
C LEU A 115 21.09 -3.97 31.77
N LEU A 116 20.16 -3.77 32.71
CA LEU A 116 19.65 -4.83 33.58
C LEU A 116 19.00 -5.97 32.77
N HIS A 117 18.18 -5.63 31.76
CA HIS A 117 17.51 -6.66 30.97
C HIS A 117 18.48 -7.39 30.04
N ILE A 118 19.40 -6.68 29.39
CA ILE A 118 20.43 -7.26 28.52
C ILE A 118 21.29 -8.25 29.30
N ALA A 119 21.75 -7.90 30.49
CA ALA A 119 22.60 -8.77 31.27
C ALA A 119 21.87 -10.03 31.75
N LYS A 120 20.61 -9.89 32.18
CA LYS A 120 19.79 -11.03 32.61
C LYS A 120 19.40 -11.96 31.46
N GLU A 121 18.96 -11.41 30.33
CA GLU A 121 18.40 -12.19 29.20
C GLU A 121 19.49 -12.75 28.29
N LEU A 122 20.57 -12.01 28.02
CA LEU A 122 21.59 -12.40 27.03
C LEU A 122 22.86 -13.00 27.66
N TYR A 123 23.21 -12.60 28.88
CA TYR A 123 24.45 -13.00 29.56
C TYR A 123 24.22 -13.83 30.83
N GLU A 124 22.98 -13.98 31.30
CA GLU A 124 22.63 -14.70 32.53
C GLU A 124 23.35 -14.17 33.78
N ILE A 125 23.57 -12.85 33.84
CA ILE A 125 24.24 -12.17 34.95
C ILE A 125 23.25 -11.26 35.68
N ASP A 126 23.24 -11.35 37.01
CA ASP A 126 22.56 -10.38 37.87
C ASP A 126 23.46 -9.15 38.09
N LEU A 127 22.97 -7.98 37.68
CA LEU A 127 23.67 -6.71 37.82
C LEU A 127 23.07 -5.86 38.92
N ASN A 128 23.92 -5.13 39.64
CA ASN A 128 23.51 -3.99 40.45
C ASN A 128 24.09 -2.69 39.87
N ILE A 129 23.27 -1.66 39.68
CA ILE A 129 23.70 -0.39 39.06
C ILE A 129 23.45 0.75 40.03
N SER A 130 24.52 1.48 40.39
CA SER A 130 24.45 2.70 41.20
C SER A 130 25.00 3.91 40.43
N VAL A 131 24.43 5.09 40.70
CA VAL A 131 24.88 6.35 40.07
C VAL A 131 25.93 7.00 40.96
N LEU A 132 27.17 7.10 40.48
CA LEU A 132 28.29 7.70 41.22
C LEU A 132 28.29 9.23 41.16
N GLY A 133 27.69 9.81 40.11
CA GLY A 133 27.57 11.25 39.98
C GLY A 133 27.05 11.67 38.61
N SER A 134 26.27 12.75 38.60
CA SER A 134 25.78 13.42 37.40
C SER A 134 26.37 14.82 37.32
N SER A 135 27.07 15.13 36.22
CA SER A 135 27.56 16.47 35.93
C SER A 135 26.77 17.06 34.76
N ASN A 136 26.18 18.24 35.00
CA ASN A 136 25.55 19.07 34.00
C ASN A 136 26.47 20.25 33.64
N ASN A 137 27.76 19.99 33.38
CA ASN A 137 28.73 21.07 33.19
C ASN A 137 28.93 21.40 31.70
N ILE A 138 28.32 22.51 31.28
CA ILE A 138 28.92 23.71 30.63
C ILE A 138 27.77 24.75 30.53
N PRO A 139 27.94 26.00 30.99
CA PRO A 139 26.96 27.07 30.75
C PRO A 139 26.77 27.24 29.23
N GLY A 140 25.56 26.94 28.73
CA GLY A 140 25.22 27.03 27.31
C GLY A 140 25.23 25.71 26.52
N SER A 141 25.57 24.55 27.11
CA SER A 141 25.46 23.26 26.41
C SER A 141 24.52 22.27 27.14
N ARG A 142 23.53 21.72 26.43
CA ARG A 142 22.55 20.73 26.93
C ARG A 142 23.12 19.31 27.09
N SER A 143 24.41 19.14 27.39
CA SER A 143 25.03 17.81 27.51
C SER A 143 24.95 17.30 28.95
N VAL A 144 24.40 16.11 29.16
CA VAL A 144 24.38 15.40 30.45
C VAL A 144 25.48 14.36 30.45
N MET A 145 26.24 14.29 31.54
CA MET A 145 27.23 13.24 31.80
C MET A 145 26.88 12.53 33.11
N VAL A 146 26.68 11.21 33.05
CA VAL A 146 26.39 10.38 34.22
C VAL A 146 27.45 9.29 34.34
N LYS A 147 27.98 9.08 35.54
CA LYS A 147 28.88 7.96 35.85
C LYS A 147 28.09 6.89 36.60
N PHE A 148 28.07 5.68 36.06
CA PHE A 148 27.46 4.52 36.68
C PHE A 148 28.55 3.59 37.22
N ARG A 149 28.34 3.07 38.43
CA ARG A 149 29.01 1.87 38.92
C ARG A 149 28.09 0.68 38.68
N ILE A 150 28.58 -0.29 37.93
CA ILE A 150 27.86 -1.51 37.59
C ILE A 150 28.62 -2.66 38.26
N ASP A 151 28.03 -3.23 39.29
CA ASP A 151 28.61 -4.31 40.08
C ASP A 151 28.10 -5.67 39.60
N PHE A 152 29.04 -6.58 39.30
CA PHE A 152 28.79 -7.96 38.87
C PHE A 152 30.07 -8.79 38.95
N ASP A 153 29.95 -10.12 38.87
CA ASP A 153 31.13 -10.99 38.86
C ASP A 153 31.88 -10.90 37.52
N ASN A 154 33.05 -10.28 37.54
CA ASN A 154 33.87 -10.01 36.36
C ASN A 154 35.23 -10.73 36.40
N ARG A 155 35.40 -11.70 37.31
CA ARG A 155 36.68 -12.39 37.53
C ARG A 155 37.21 -13.11 36.29
N GLU A 156 36.32 -13.77 35.54
CA GLU A 156 36.70 -14.51 34.34
C GLU A 156 37.26 -13.60 33.23
N TYR A 157 36.64 -12.43 33.05
CA TYR A 157 37.11 -11.42 32.11
C TYR A 157 38.50 -10.88 32.48
N ILE A 158 38.71 -10.58 33.77
CA ILE A 158 40.03 -10.15 34.27
C ILE A 158 41.07 -11.25 34.06
N ALA A 159 40.75 -12.50 34.38
CA ALA A 159 41.65 -13.63 34.19
C ALA A 159 42.04 -13.81 32.70
N LYS A 160 41.10 -13.66 31.76
CA LYS A 160 41.38 -13.64 30.31
C LYS A 160 42.36 -12.53 29.96
N ASN A 161 42.12 -11.31 30.43
CA ASN A 161 42.95 -10.15 30.07
C ASN A 161 44.38 -10.29 30.66
N THR A 162 44.50 -10.86 31.85
CA THR A 162 45.78 -11.20 32.47
C THR A 162 46.52 -12.30 31.71
N ARG A 163 45.81 -13.35 31.24
CA ARG A 163 46.39 -14.40 30.38
C ARG A 163 46.88 -13.87 29.04
N MET A 164 46.17 -12.91 28.45
CA MET A 164 46.60 -12.25 27.20
C MET A 164 47.86 -11.38 27.36
N LYS A 165 48.10 -10.87 28.58
CA LYS A 165 49.32 -10.13 28.94
C LYS A 165 50.45 -11.04 29.44
N ALA A 166 50.24 -12.36 29.50
CA ALA A 166 51.29 -13.27 29.87
C ALA A 166 52.41 -13.18 28.81
N PRO A 167 53.67 -12.97 29.23
CA PRO A 167 54.77 -12.90 28.28
C PRO A 167 54.82 -14.22 27.51
N LEU A 168 54.88 -14.12 26.17
CA LEU A 168 55.23 -15.27 25.36
C LEU A 168 56.57 -15.80 25.88
N GLY A 169 56.70 -17.12 26.06
CA GLY A 169 57.91 -17.74 26.63
C GLY A 169 59.19 -17.57 25.79
N ARG A 170 59.18 -16.69 24.79
CA ARG A 170 60.29 -16.34 23.92
C ARG A 170 60.18 -14.87 23.54
N GLU A 171 61.26 -14.11 23.77
CA GLU A 171 61.38 -12.74 23.25
C GLU A 171 61.55 -12.79 21.73
N PHE A 172 60.70 -12.07 21.00
CA PHE A 172 60.83 -11.92 19.56
C PHE A 172 61.82 -10.80 19.22
N ALA A 173 62.46 -10.88 18.06
CA ALA A 173 63.34 -9.80 17.59
C ALA A 173 62.55 -8.48 17.46
N PRO A 174 63.14 -7.33 17.83
CA PRO A 174 62.47 -6.04 17.77
C PRO A 174 62.10 -5.68 16.33
N VAL A 175 60.86 -5.24 16.12
CA VAL A 175 60.34 -4.84 14.80
C VAL A 175 60.42 -3.32 14.66
N SER A 176 60.92 -2.85 13.51
CA SER A 176 60.96 -1.42 13.21
C SER A 176 59.54 -0.84 13.10
N ILE A 177 59.31 0.31 13.73
CA ILE A 177 58.03 1.03 13.65
C ILE A 177 57.67 1.41 12.21
N SER A 178 58.65 1.63 11.35
CA SER A 178 58.44 1.92 9.93
C SER A 178 57.77 0.74 9.20
N PHE A 179 58.03 -0.49 9.62
CA PHE A 179 57.33 -1.66 9.08
C PHE A 179 55.85 -1.66 9.48
N LEU A 180 55.55 -1.29 10.72
CA LEU A 180 54.17 -1.17 11.20
C LEU A 180 53.40 -0.05 10.46
N LEU A 181 54.04 1.10 10.22
CA LEU A 181 53.44 2.20 9.47
C LEU A 181 53.24 1.91 7.97
N ARG A 182 54.01 0.98 7.40
CA ARG A 182 53.74 0.45 6.04
C ARG A 182 52.50 -0.44 6.01
N LEU A 183 52.26 -1.21 7.06
CA LEU A 183 51.04 -2.03 7.18
C LEU A 183 49.81 -1.13 7.41
N PHE A 184 49.95 -0.07 8.20
CA PHE A 184 48.88 0.88 8.52
C PHE A 184 49.13 2.25 7.85
N PRO A 185 48.79 2.42 6.56
CA PRO A 185 49.09 3.63 5.78
C PRO A 185 48.57 4.97 6.37
N PHE A 186 47.59 4.93 7.27
CA PHE A 186 47.06 6.11 7.97
C PHE A 186 47.49 6.24 9.43
N GLY A 187 48.34 5.33 9.93
CA GLY A 187 48.75 5.31 11.33
C GLY A 187 49.58 6.53 11.74
N VAL A 188 49.46 6.95 13.00
CA VAL A 188 50.21 8.10 13.57
C VAL A 188 50.84 7.70 14.89
N VAL A 189 52.09 8.09 15.12
CA VAL A 189 52.82 7.89 16.40
C VAL A 189 53.01 9.25 17.07
N ILE A 190 52.68 9.33 18.36
CA ILE A 190 52.57 10.58 19.12
C ILE A 190 53.36 10.45 20.42
N ASN A 191 54.21 11.44 20.72
CA ASN A 191 54.96 11.47 21.98
C ASN A 191 54.15 12.07 23.15
N LYS A 192 54.76 12.10 24.34
CA LYS A 192 54.15 12.66 25.56
C LYS A 192 53.73 14.13 25.43
N ASP A 193 54.45 14.89 24.62
CA ASP A 193 54.21 16.31 24.35
C ASP A 193 53.18 16.54 23.23
N MET A 194 52.46 15.49 22.80
CA MET A 194 51.46 15.53 21.73
C MET A 194 52.02 15.93 20.36
N LEU A 195 53.31 15.67 20.12
CA LEU A 195 54.00 15.85 18.84
C LEU A 195 54.00 14.55 18.03
N ILE A 196 53.84 14.69 16.72
CA ILE A 196 53.84 13.55 15.79
C ILE A 196 55.28 13.09 15.51
N LEU A 197 55.63 11.88 15.96
CA LEU A 197 56.93 11.25 15.74
C LEU A 197 57.02 10.49 14.42
N GLY A 198 55.88 9.95 13.95
CA GLY A 198 55.82 9.11 12.76
C GLY A 198 54.42 9.08 12.17
N THR A 199 54.35 8.92 10.85
CA THR A 199 53.10 8.84 10.08
C THR A 199 53.21 7.76 9.02
N GLY A 200 52.10 7.13 8.67
CA GLY A 200 52.00 6.32 7.47
C GLY A 200 52.09 7.16 6.19
N ASP A 201 52.54 6.52 5.11
CA ASP A 201 52.84 7.18 3.83
C ASP A 201 51.61 7.84 3.19
N LYS A 202 50.43 7.22 3.34
CA LYS A 202 49.18 7.71 2.72
C LYS A 202 48.59 8.89 3.46
N LEU A 203 48.72 8.94 4.78
CA LEU A 203 48.34 10.13 5.55
C LEU A 203 49.22 11.33 5.18
N LEU A 204 50.53 11.11 4.97
CA LEU A 204 51.45 12.16 4.51
C LEU A 204 51.08 12.68 3.12
N GLN A 205 50.74 11.77 2.19
CA GLN A 205 50.22 12.14 0.86
C GLN A 205 48.92 12.93 0.97
N ALA A 206 47.98 12.49 1.81
CA ALA A 206 46.70 13.15 2.02
C ALA A 206 46.80 14.55 2.65
N TRP A 207 47.85 14.80 3.44
CA TRP A 207 48.16 16.11 4.03
C TRP A 207 48.75 17.10 3.01
N GLY A 208 49.24 16.63 1.86
CA GLY A 208 49.88 17.48 0.84
C GLY A 208 51.41 17.38 0.79
N GLY A 209 52.00 16.28 1.26
CA GLY A 209 53.41 15.93 1.02
C GLY A 209 54.45 16.74 1.82
N SER A 210 54.05 17.76 2.60
CA SER A 210 54.92 18.45 3.55
C SER A 210 55.13 17.61 4.82
N SER A 211 56.32 17.70 5.45
CA SER A 211 56.61 16.95 6.68
C SER A 211 55.61 17.29 7.78
N ILE A 212 54.78 16.32 8.14
CA ILE A 212 53.82 16.40 9.26
C ILE A 212 54.51 16.12 10.61
N LEU A 213 55.76 15.66 10.56
CA LEU A 213 56.56 15.28 11.71
C LEU A 213 56.89 16.50 12.57
N ASN A 214 56.94 16.28 13.89
CA ASN A 214 57.20 17.29 14.92
C ASN A 214 56.18 18.44 15.01
N LYS A 215 55.05 18.36 14.31
CA LYS A 215 53.91 19.27 14.53
C LYS A 215 53.07 18.81 15.71
N HIS A 216 52.44 19.76 16.38
CA HIS A 216 51.50 19.46 17.44
C HIS A 216 50.22 18.86 16.82
N ILE A 217 49.72 17.79 17.44
CA ILE A 217 48.64 17.00 16.85
C ILE A 217 47.34 17.79 16.62
N THR A 218 47.07 18.83 17.41
CA THR A 218 45.87 19.67 17.26
C THR A 218 45.92 20.60 16.05
N GLU A 219 47.10 20.85 15.49
CA GLU A 219 47.26 21.62 14.25
C GLU A 219 46.87 20.79 13.03
N VAL A 220 47.03 19.46 13.15
CA VAL A 220 46.80 18.50 12.08
C VAL A 220 45.41 17.88 12.18
N PHE A 221 44.99 17.56 13.40
CA PHE A 221 43.78 16.81 13.69
C PHE A 221 42.85 17.56 14.63
N LYS A 222 41.57 17.56 14.27
CA LYS A 222 40.47 17.96 15.15
C LYS A 222 39.82 16.73 15.77
N LEU A 223 39.80 16.65 17.10
CA LEU A 223 39.13 15.60 17.83
C LEU A 223 37.60 15.73 17.69
N ARG A 224 36.95 14.76 17.03
CA ARG A 224 35.48 14.69 16.89
C ARG A 224 34.86 13.80 17.96
N ARG A 225 35.51 12.67 18.27
CA ARG A 225 35.11 11.76 19.35
C ARG A 225 36.32 11.20 20.08
N PRO A 226 36.24 11.04 21.42
CA PRO A 226 35.08 11.30 22.29
C PRO A 226 34.78 12.81 22.47
N LYS A 227 33.48 13.17 22.53
CA LYS A 227 33.04 14.58 22.59
C LYS A 227 33.33 15.21 23.95
N GLY A 228 33.71 16.48 23.95
CA GLY A 228 33.85 17.33 25.14
C GLY A 228 34.93 16.88 26.11
N ILE A 229 35.98 16.26 25.57
CA ILE A 229 37.23 15.92 26.25
C ILE A 229 38.32 16.70 25.53
N SER A 230 39.19 17.36 26.29
CA SER A 230 40.35 18.04 25.70
C SER A 230 41.36 17.01 25.21
N PHE A 231 41.95 17.26 24.05
CA PHE A 231 42.90 16.34 23.45
C PHE A 231 44.28 16.48 24.12
N THR A 232 44.44 15.80 25.26
CA THR A 232 45.66 15.84 26.10
C THR A 232 46.17 14.43 26.35
N TRP A 233 47.47 14.30 26.62
CA TRP A 233 48.11 13.01 26.89
C TRP A 233 47.43 12.20 28.00
N GLY A 234 47.12 12.85 29.13
CA GLY A 234 46.47 12.18 30.27
C GLY A 234 45.10 11.63 29.91
N ASN A 235 44.30 12.37 29.15
CA ASN A 235 42.98 11.92 28.70
C ASN A 235 43.09 10.77 27.70
N VAL A 236 44.04 10.82 26.76
CA VAL A 236 44.22 9.74 25.79
C VAL A 236 44.68 8.45 26.46
N MET A 237 45.59 8.54 27.43
CA MET A 237 46.03 7.40 28.23
C MET A 237 44.88 6.74 28.99
N TYR A 238 44.06 7.56 29.62
CA TYR A 238 42.89 7.10 30.37
C TYR A 238 41.85 6.44 29.44
N LEU A 239 41.76 6.88 28.18
CA LEU A 239 40.76 6.44 27.20
C LEU A 239 41.33 5.51 26.12
N HIS A 240 42.45 4.82 26.37
CA HIS A 240 43.10 3.95 25.39
C HIS A 240 42.22 2.83 24.82
N SER A 241 41.16 2.43 25.54
CA SER A 241 40.18 1.43 25.09
C SER A 241 39.07 2.01 24.20
N VAL A 242 38.99 3.32 24.06
CA VAL A 242 37.93 4.02 23.31
C VAL A 242 38.32 4.18 21.84
N MET A 243 37.33 4.09 20.95
CA MET A 243 37.51 4.43 19.54
C MET A 243 37.55 5.95 19.37
N PHE A 244 38.65 6.46 18.83
CA PHE A 244 38.82 7.87 18.51
C PHE A 244 38.40 8.14 17.07
N GLU A 245 37.75 9.28 16.86
CA GLU A 245 37.47 9.83 15.53
C GLU A 245 38.17 11.19 15.42
N LEU A 246 39.13 11.28 14.52
CA LEU A 246 39.91 12.47 14.22
C LEU A 246 39.58 12.96 12.82
N GLU A 247 39.43 14.27 12.67
CA GLU A 247 39.25 14.93 11.39
C GLU A 247 40.57 15.58 10.96
N LEU A 248 41.07 15.23 9.78
CA LEU A 248 42.27 15.81 9.19
C LEU A 248 41.96 17.20 8.63
N ILE A 249 42.66 18.22 9.12
CA ILE A 249 42.50 19.62 8.70
C ILE A 249 43.42 19.88 7.50
N ARG A 250 42.91 20.00 6.27
CA ARG A 250 43.78 20.30 5.12
C ARG A 250 44.23 21.76 5.14
N LEU A 251 45.48 22.03 4.76
CA LEU A 251 46.09 23.37 4.73
C LEU A 251 45.38 24.41 3.84
N ASN A 252 44.44 24.00 2.98
CA ASN A 252 43.68 24.92 2.11
C ASN A 252 42.43 25.55 2.76
N ASP A 253 42.12 25.26 4.04
CA ASP A 253 40.90 25.76 4.70
C ASP A 253 41.09 27.07 5.49
N ASN A 254 42.22 27.75 5.33
CA ASN A 254 42.43 29.10 5.88
C ASN A 254 42.21 30.15 4.79
N GLY A 255 40.97 30.63 4.64
CA GLY A 255 40.72 31.98 4.10
C GLY A 255 39.69 32.17 2.99
N ALA A 256 38.48 31.61 3.08
CA ALA A 256 37.35 32.12 2.30
C ALA A 256 36.19 32.50 3.24
N PRO A 257 35.63 33.72 3.15
CA PRO A 257 34.49 34.13 3.98
C PRO A 257 33.23 33.37 3.53
N PRO A 258 32.24 33.15 4.42
CA PRO A 258 31.00 32.49 4.04
C PRO A 258 30.20 33.45 3.16
N SER A 259 30.15 33.17 1.85
CA SER A 259 29.27 33.89 0.93
C SER A 259 27.82 33.54 1.25
N THR A 260 27.09 34.52 1.77
CA THR A 260 25.63 34.56 1.86
C THR A 260 25.04 34.61 0.45
N ASP A 261 24.54 33.49 -0.05
CA ASP A 261 23.53 33.51 -1.12
C ASP A 261 22.53 32.37 -0.90
N ASN A 262 21.39 32.74 -0.32
CA ASN A 262 20.19 31.93 -0.22
C ASN A 262 19.30 32.24 -1.44
N THR A 263 19.31 31.37 -2.44
CA THR A 263 18.21 31.28 -3.41
C THR A 263 17.80 29.82 -3.58
N PRO A 264 16.54 29.44 -3.30
CA PRO A 264 16.08 28.07 -3.45
C PRO A 264 15.69 27.82 -4.92
N GLY A 265 16.60 27.23 -5.68
CA GLY A 265 16.32 26.71 -7.01
C GLY A 265 15.85 25.26 -6.93
N THR A 266 14.58 25.04 -7.23
CA THR A 266 13.98 23.74 -7.51
C THR A 266 14.54 23.15 -8.81
N SER A 267 15.26 22.04 -8.73
CA SER A 267 15.28 21.04 -9.80
C SER A 267 15.83 19.70 -9.32
N SER A 268 15.02 18.67 -9.53
CA SER A 268 15.41 17.28 -9.66
C SER A 268 16.46 17.12 -10.76
N GLY A 269 17.59 16.49 -10.45
CA GLY A 269 18.59 16.16 -11.45
C GLY A 269 19.89 15.74 -10.79
N LEU A 270 20.36 14.54 -11.14
CA LEU A 270 21.67 14.02 -10.77
C LEU A 270 22.78 14.91 -11.39
N ASP A 271 23.08 16.05 -10.78
CA ASP A 271 24.17 16.90 -11.24
C ASP A 271 25.50 16.49 -10.61
N ARG A 272 26.31 15.87 -11.47
CA ARG A 272 27.77 15.81 -11.44
C ARG A 272 28.36 17.19 -11.09
N ARG A 273 28.59 17.46 -9.80
CA ARG A 273 29.44 18.58 -9.36
C ARG A 273 30.88 18.10 -9.22
N GLY A 274 31.66 18.29 -10.29
CA GLY A 274 33.10 18.44 -10.15
C GLY A 274 33.42 19.71 -9.35
N SER A 275 34.42 19.59 -8.47
CA SER A 275 35.16 20.71 -7.86
C SER A 275 34.35 21.69 -6.99
N GLN A 276 33.93 21.24 -5.79
CA GLN A 276 33.92 22.09 -4.59
C GLN A 276 34.25 21.26 -3.33
N GLY A 277 35.39 21.59 -2.71
CA GLY A 277 35.78 21.16 -1.37
C GLY A 277 36.25 19.71 -1.24
N ALA A 278 37.57 19.49 -1.22
CA ALA A 278 38.12 18.26 -0.67
C ALA A 278 37.61 18.11 0.77
N ARG A 279 36.61 17.24 0.97
CA ARG A 279 36.02 17.02 2.29
C ARG A 279 37.13 16.56 3.25
N SER A 280 37.09 17.07 4.47
CA SER A 280 37.99 16.67 5.53
C SER A 280 37.98 15.15 5.69
N ILE A 281 39.16 14.54 5.79
CA ILE A 281 39.26 13.08 5.94
C ILE A 281 38.97 12.75 7.39
N LEU A 282 37.95 11.94 7.63
CA LEU A 282 37.64 11.42 8.96
C LEU A 282 38.36 10.09 9.15
N LEU A 283 39.23 10.02 10.15
CA LEU A 283 39.97 8.84 10.53
C LEU A 283 39.38 8.26 11.82
N LYS A 284 39.06 6.96 11.80
CA LYS A 284 38.57 6.22 12.97
C LYS A 284 39.58 5.17 13.37
N GLY A 285 39.92 5.09 14.66
CA GLY A 285 40.94 4.16 15.13
C GLY A 285 41.02 4.03 16.65
N GLN A 286 41.86 3.11 17.13
CA GLN A 286 42.20 2.99 18.55
C GLN A 286 43.55 3.66 18.81
N MET A 287 43.69 4.25 19.99
CA MET A 287 44.95 4.77 20.49
C MET A 287 45.55 3.76 21.47
N ARG A 288 46.77 3.29 21.20
CA ARG A 288 47.47 2.29 22.02
C ARG A 288 48.79 2.87 22.49
N TYR A 289 49.04 2.79 23.79
CA TYR A 289 50.35 3.12 24.34
C TYR A 289 51.32 1.95 24.10
N ILE A 290 52.50 2.26 23.60
CA ILE A 290 53.61 1.32 23.45
C ILE A 290 54.69 1.73 24.45
N ASP A 291 55.01 0.83 25.37
CA ASP A 291 55.93 1.13 26.47
C ASP A 291 57.38 1.28 25.97
N ASP A 292 57.81 0.44 25.02
CA ASP A 292 59.17 0.44 24.46
C ASP A 292 59.59 1.81 23.89
N ILE A 293 58.67 2.49 23.21
CA ILE A 293 58.92 3.81 22.59
C ILE A 293 58.35 4.97 23.41
N LYS A 294 57.71 4.68 24.55
CA LYS A 294 57.01 5.66 25.40
C LYS A 294 56.10 6.62 24.60
N ALA A 295 55.41 6.07 23.61
CA ALA A 295 54.59 6.82 22.65
C ALA A 295 53.24 6.15 22.44
N ILE A 296 52.25 6.93 22.00
CA ILE A 296 50.93 6.45 21.63
C ILE A 296 50.88 6.27 20.12
N ILE A 297 50.48 5.08 19.67
CA ILE A 297 50.14 4.84 18.28
C ILE A 297 48.63 4.94 18.08
N PHE A 298 48.21 5.75 17.11
CA PHE A 298 46.85 5.79 16.60
C PHE A 298 46.76 4.93 15.36
N LEU A 299 46.17 3.75 15.50
CA LEU A 299 45.92 2.82 14.40
C LEU A 299 44.53 3.10 13.85
N CYS A 300 44.47 3.70 12.66
CA CYS A 300 43.22 4.17 12.11
C CYS A 300 43.01 3.81 10.63
N SER A 301 41.77 3.97 10.20
CA SER A 301 41.34 3.84 8.82
C SER A 301 40.39 4.99 8.50
N PRO A 302 40.38 5.49 7.25
CA PRO A 302 39.43 6.52 6.84
C PRO A 302 38.01 5.95 6.87
N LEU A 303 37.07 6.75 7.36
CA LEU A 303 35.64 6.42 7.40
C LEU A 303 35.02 6.85 6.07
N ILE A 304 34.65 5.86 5.27
CA ILE A 304 34.18 6.05 3.89
C ILE A 304 32.91 5.24 3.70
N ASN A 305 31.85 5.88 3.20
CA ASN A 305 30.55 5.23 3.00
C ASN A 305 30.27 4.90 1.54
N SER A 306 30.90 5.61 0.60
CA SER A 306 30.73 5.40 -0.85
C SER A 306 32.02 5.56 -1.62
N LEU A 307 32.05 4.99 -2.83
CA LEU A 307 33.16 5.12 -3.76
C LEU A 307 33.34 6.57 -4.22
N ASP A 308 32.24 7.33 -4.34
CA ASP A 308 32.30 8.75 -4.69
C ASP A 308 32.93 9.58 -3.56
N GLU A 309 32.66 9.24 -2.30
CA GLU A 309 33.27 9.89 -1.15
C GLU A 309 34.79 9.61 -1.09
N LEU A 310 35.21 8.38 -1.38
CA LEU A 310 36.63 8.01 -1.50
C LEU A 310 37.35 8.89 -2.54
N LEU A 311 36.78 9.02 -3.73
CA LEU A 311 37.34 9.83 -4.82
C LEU A 311 37.34 11.34 -4.49
N ASN A 312 36.27 11.84 -3.86
CA ASN A 312 36.18 13.24 -3.41
C ASN A 312 37.22 13.59 -2.33
N MET A 313 37.63 12.60 -1.52
CA MET A 313 38.74 12.74 -0.58
C MET A 313 40.11 12.63 -1.27
N GLY A 314 40.19 12.38 -2.58
CA GLY A 314 41.45 12.17 -3.29
C GLY A 314 42.21 10.93 -2.84
N LEU A 315 41.48 9.95 -2.30
CA LEU A 315 42.01 8.65 -1.92
C LEU A 315 41.59 7.62 -2.96
N TYR A 316 42.36 6.55 -3.09
CA TYR A 316 42.07 5.41 -3.96
C TYR A 316 41.89 4.15 -3.15
N LEU A 317 41.29 3.12 -3.76
CA LEU A 317 41.04 1.84 -3.09
C LEU A 317 42.33 1.16 -2.63
N ASN A 318 43.43 1.37 -3.36
CA ASN A 318 44.76 0.85 -3.04
C ASN A 318 45.42 1.57 -1.85
N ASP A 319 44.91 2.75 -1.46
CA ASP A 319 45.45 3.50 -0.32
C ASP A 319 44.91 2.99 1.02
N LEU A 320 43.81 2.22 1.00
CA LEU A 320 43.19 1.64 2.18
C LEU A 320 44.01 0.46 2.72
N ASN A 321 43.87 0.20 4.02
CA ASN A 321 44.56 -0.91 4.69
C ASN A 321 44.22 -2.24 3.99
N PRO A 322 45.23 -3.03 3.56
CA PRO A 322 44.98 -4.26 2.78
C PRO A 322 44.36 -5.38 3.61
N HIS A 323 44.57 -5.36 4.93
CA HIS A 323 44.07 -6.35 5.89
C HIS A 323 42.88 -5.81 6.71
N GLY A 324 42.38 -4.61 6.38
CA GLY A 324 41.28 -3.96 7.09
C GLY A 324 39.95 -4.12 6.36
N LEU A 325 38.85 -4.02 7.11
CA LEU A 325 37.48 -4.11 6.58
C LEU A 325 37.07 -2.87 5.76
N SER A 326 37.83 -1.78 5.79
CA SER A 326 37.47 -0.53 5.10
C SER A 326 37.33 -0.72 3.59
N ARG A 327 38.20 -1.53 2.98
CA ARG A 327 38.14 -1.81 1.54
C ARG A 327 36.90 -2.62 1.17
N GLU A 328 36.62 -3.69 1.92
CA GLU A 328 35.44 -4.52 1.73
C GLU A 328 34.16 -3.75 1.96
N LEU A 329 34.12 -2.86 2.97
CA LEU A 329 32.95 -2.04 3.27
C LEU A 329 32.57 -1.11 2.13
N VAL A 330 33.56 -0.44 1.50
CA VAL A 330 33.32 0.42 0.34
C VAL A 330 32.75 -0.39 -0.84
N LEU A 331 33.30 -1.58 -1.08
CA LEU A 331 32.82 -2.48 -2.14
C LEU A 331 31.44 -3.05 -1.84
N ALA A 332 31.17 -3.46 -0.59
CA ALA A 332 29.89 -3.97 -0.15
C ALA A 332 28.80 -2.89 -0.20
N GLY A 333 29.13 -1.64 0.18
CA GLY A 333 28.25 -0.49 0.02
C GLY A 333 27.83 -0.29 -1.45
N TRP A 334 28.80 -0.37 -2.37
CA TRP A 334 28.54 -0.28 -3.81
C TRP A 334 27.65 -1.42 -4.32
N GLN A 335 27.91 -2.67 -3.93
CA GLN A 335 27.06 -3.81 -4.27
C GLN A 335 25.63 -3.69 -3.73
N HIS A 336 25.49 -3.15 -2.51
CA HIS A 336 24.19 -2.92 -1.90
C HIS A 336 23.37 -1.86 -2.64
N CYS A 337 24.01 -0.79 -3.15
CA CYS A 337 23.33 0.19 -4.00
C CYS A 337 22.76 -0.46 -5.26
N GLY A 338 23.53 -1.27 -5.99
CA GLY A 338 23.02 -1.98 -7.16
C GLY A 338 21.87 -2.94 -6.82
N ARG A 339 21.91 -3.60 -5.65
CA ARG A 339 20.80 -4.44 -5.18
C ARG A 339 19.55 -3.63 -4.86
N LEU A 340 19.71 -2.42 -4.30
CA LEU A 340 18.59 -1.51 -4.01
C LEU A 340 17.93 -1.00 -5.29
N GLU A 341 18.73 -0.66 -6.31
CA GLU A 341 18.22 -0.25 -7.63
C GLU A 341 17.36 -1.36 -8.25
N MET A 342 17.85 -2.60 -8.27
CA MET A 342 17.06 -3.75 -8.76
C MET A 342 15.75 -3.96 -7.97
N MET A 343 15.76 -3.72 -6.66
CA MET A 343 14.56 -3.84 -5.84
C MET A 343 13.55 -2.71 -6.12
N PHE A 344 14.03 -1.51 -6.41
CA PHE A 344 13.22 -0.37 -6.79
C PHE A 344 12.57 -0.61 -8.15
N GLU A 345 13.33 -1.05 -9.15
CA GLU A 345 12.82 -1.39 -10.49
C GLU A 345 11.74 -2.49 -10.42
N ARG A 346 11.95 -3.54 -9.61
CA ARG A 346 10.93 -4.59 -9.37
C ARG A 346 9.68 -4.09 -8.63
N ALA A 347 9.80 -3.05 -7.82
CA ALA A 347 8.66 -2.44 -7.14
C ALA A 347 7.84 -1.61 -8.13
N GLU A 348 8.52 -0.86 -9.00
CA GLU A 348 7.90 -0.09 -10.07
C GLU A 348 7.18 -0.98 -11.09
N GLN A 349 7.81 -2.07 -11.54
CA GLN A 349 7.19 -3.07 -12.41
C GLN A 349 5.92 -3.66 -11.78
N ARG A 350 5.95 -4.01 -10.50
CA ARG A 350 4.75 -4.52 -9.81
C ARG A 350 3.67 -3.45 -9.67
N SER A 351 4.04 -2.17 -9.52
CA SER A 351 3.07 -1.08 -9.50
C SER A 351 2.34 -0.95 -10.83
N THR A 352 3.07 -1.00 -11.95
CA THR A 352 2.48 -0.90 -13.29
C THR A 352 1.64 -2.12 -13.65
N GLU A 353 2.07 -3.33 -13.27
CA GLU A 353 1.26 -4.56 -13.39
C GLU A 353 -0.06 -4.46 -12.60
N LEU A 354 0.00 -3.91 -11.40
CA LEU A 354 -1.15 -3.72 -10.54
C LEU A 354 -2.13 -2.71 -11.15
N GLU A 355 -1.63 -1.57 -11.66
CA GLU A 355 -2.43 -0.57 -12.37
C GLU A 355 -3.14 -1.17 -13.60
N ASN A 356 -2.41 -1.94 -14.41
CA ASN A 356 -2.99 -2.64 -15.57
C ASN A 356 -4.08 -3.63 -15.15
N SER A 357 -3.86 -4.36 -14.05
CA SER A 357 -4.83 -5.30 -13.50
C SER A 357 -6.09 -4.59 -13.00
N TYR A 358 -5.95 -3.43 -12.33
CA TYR A 358 -7.08 -2.60 -11.92
C TYR A 358 -7.88 -2.09 -13.11
N ALA A 359 -7.21 -1.55 -14.14
CA ALA A 359 -7.87 -1.07 -15.35
C ALA A 359 -8.63 -2.19 -16.07
N LEU A 360 -8.07 -3.41 -16.09
CA LEU A 360 -8.75 -4.59 -16.64
C LEU A 360 -9.97 -4.99 -15.80
N LEU A 361 -9.84 -4.98 -14.48
CA LEU A 361 -10.93 -5.29 -13.56
C LEU A 361 -12.09 -4.31 -13.70
N ASP A 362 -11.82 -3.01 -13.84
CA ASP A 362 -12.85 -2.00 -14.09
C ASP A 362 -13.56 -2.22 -15.44
N ARG A 363 -12.82 -2.59 -16.50
CA ARG A 363 -13.44 -2.96 -17.79
C ARG A 363 -14.35 -4.18 -17.67
N TRP A 364 -13.92 -5.22 -16.95
CA TRP A 364 -14.73 -6.41 -16.72
C TRP A 364 -15.96 -6.11 -15.87
N LYS A 365 -15.82 -5.25 -14.87
CA LYS A 365 -16.93 -4.79 -14.04
C LYS A 365 -17.97 -4.04 -14.88
N ASN A 366 -17.54 -3.10 -15.72
CA ASN A 366 -18.46 -2.36 -16.59
C ASN A 366 -19.20 -3.28 -17.58
N LYS A 367 -18.50 -4.25 -18.19
CA LYS A 367 -19.14 -5.26 -19.05
C LYS A 367 -20.13 -6.14 -18.28
N SER A 368 -19.80 -6.51 -17.04
CA SER A 368 -20.70 -7.28 -16.18
C SER A 368 -21.95 -6.48 -15.83
N ASP A 369 -21.80 -5.18 -15.53
CA ASP A 369 -22.92 -4.29 -15.22
C ASP A 369 -23.82 -4.09 -16.44
N GLU A 370 -23.25 -3.87 -17.63
CA GLU A 370 -23.99 -3.74 -18.90
C GLU A 370 -24.81 -5.00 -19.21
N LEU A 371 -24.19 -6.19 -19.05
CA LEU A 371 -24.92 -7.45 -19.22
C LEU A 371 -26.02 -7.63 -18.18
N LEU A 372 -25.80 -7.26 -16.92
CA LEU A 372 -26.82 -7.38 -15.88
C LEU A 372 -28.04 -6.48 -16.17
N TYR A 373 -27.82 -5.22 -16.55
CA TYR A 373 -28.89 -4.28 -16.89
C TYR A 373 -29.63 -4.66 -18.18
N SER A 374 -28.98 -5.40 -19.09
CA SER A 374 -29.64 -5.95 -20.29
C SER A 374 -30.60 -7.10 -19.98
N MET A 375 -30.42 -7.80 -18.86
CA MET A 375 -31.23 -8.98 -18.50
C MET A 375 -32.34 -8.67 -17.49
N ILE A 376 -32.12 -7.68 -16.61
CA ILE A 376 -33.00 -7.36 -15.47
C ILE A 376 -33.14 -5.84 -15.41
N PRO A 377 -34.31 -5.31 -15.02
CA PRO A 377 -34.48 -3.86 -14.93
C PRO A 377 -33.48 -3.21 -13.97
N GLN A 378 -33.03 -2.00 -14.30
CA GLN A 378 -31.99 -1.29 -13.56
C GLN A 378 -32.30 -1.14 -12.07
N THR A 379 -33.52 -0.74 -11.72
CA THR A 379 -33.96 -0.56 -10.33
C THR A 379 -33.87 -1.85 -9.51
N VAL A 380 -34.10 -2.99 -10.15
CA VAL A 380 -34.04 -4.32 -9.54
C VAL A 380 -32.59 -4.84 -9.48
N ALA A 381 -31.82 -4.62 -10.54
CA ALA A 381 -30.40 -4.97 -10.61
C ALA A 381 -29.57 -4.23 -9.55
N ASP A 382 -29.83 -2.95 -9.32
CA ASP A 382 -29.16 -2.15 -8.29
C ASP A 382 -29.43 -2.67 -6.87
N ARG A 383 -30.67 -3.09 -6.58
CA ARG A 383 -31.02 -3.71 -5.29
C ARG A 383 -30.32 -5.05 -5.09
N LEU A 384 -30.25 -5.89 -6.13
CA LEU A 384 -29.49 -7.15 -6.08
C LEU A 384 -27.99 -6.88 -5.84
N ARG A 385 -27.42 -5.87 -6.50
CA ARG A 385 -26.02 -5.47 -6.34
C ARG A 385 -25.73 -4.96 -4.92
N ALA A 386 -26.70 -4.32 -4.28
CA ALA A 386 -26.63 -3.91 -2.87
C ALA A 386 -26.75 -5.09 -1.88
N GLY A 387 -26.94 -6.32 -2.37
CA GLY A 387 -27.06 -7.53 -1.55
C GLY A 387 -28.48 -7.85 -1.08
N ALA A 388 -29.50 -7.21 -1.66
CA ALA A 388 -30.89 -7.55 -1.36
C ALA A 388 -31.21 -8.98 -1.83
N SER A 389 -32.05 -9.68 -1.07
CA SER A 389 -32.51 -11.02 -1.45
C SER A 389 -33.43 -10.94 -2.68
N PRO A 390 -33.46 -11.97 -3.57
CA PRO A 390 -34.40 -11.99 -4.70
C PRO A 390 -35.87 -11.84 -4.26
N LEU A 391 -36.23 -12.38 -3.09
CA LEU A 391 -37.58 -12.31 -2.54
C LEU A 391 -37.98 -10.88 -2.11
N SER A 392 -37.03 -10.10 -1.60
CA SER A 392 -37.27 -8.70 -1.22
C SER A 392 -37.49 -7.77 -2.42
N THR A 393 -37.26 -8.27 -3.63
CA THR A 393 -37.53 -7.52 -4.86
C THR A 393 -38.90 -7.82 -5.47
N CYS A 394 -39.67 -8.72 -4.86
CA CYS A 394 -41.05 -8.98 -5.27
C CYS A 394 -41.95 -7.82 -4.82
N GLU A 395 -42.65 -7.20 -5.78
CA GLU A 395 -43.57 -6.10 -5.53
C GLU A 395 -44.97 -6.42 -6.10
N SER A 396 -46.00 -5.97 -5.40
CA SER A 396 -47.39 -6.03 -5.88
C SER A 396 -47.77 -4.69 -6.52
N PHE A 397 -48.30 -4.75 -7.72
CA PHE A 397 -48.76 -3.61 -8.51
C PHE A 397 -50.29 -3.66 -8.62
N GLU A 398 -50.94 -2.54 -8.31
CA GLU A 398 -52.41 -2.44 -8.31
C GLU A 398 -52.98 -2.53 -9.72
N SER A 399 -52.29 -1.95 -10.70
CA SER A 399 -52.66 -1.96 -12.10
C SER A 399 -51.41 -1.89 -12.97
N ILE A 400 -51.26 -2.86 -13.86
CA ILE A 400 -50.26 -2.88 -14.94
C ILE A 400 -50.97 -3.17 -16.27
N SER A 401 -50.36 -2.78 -17.38
CA SER A 401 -50.84 -3.19 -18.71
C SER A 401 -49.87 -4.18 -19.33
N VAL A 402 -50.38 -5.34 -19.73
CA VAL A 402 -49.59 -6.43 -20.32
C VAL A 402 -49.97 -6.59 -21.79
N LEU A 403 -48.94 -6.69 -22.62
CA LEU A 403 -49.00 -6.89 -24.07
C LEU A 403 -48.51 -8.30 -24.41
N PHE A 404 -49.32 -9.02 -25.18
CA PHE A 404 -48.90 -10.24 -25.87
C PHE A 404 -48.98 -10.00 -27.38
N CYS A 405 -47.86 -10.17 -28.07
CA CYS A 405 -47.76 -10.03 -29.52
C CYS A 405 -47.26 -11.34 -30.13
N GLU A 406 -48.06 -11.98 -30.99
CA GLU A 406 -47.69 -13.20 -31.70
C GLU A 406 -47.42 -12.92 -33.18
N LEU A 407 -46.34 -13.51 -33.72
CA LEU A 407 -46.08 -13.54 -35.16
C LEU A 407 -46.99 -14.57 -35.84
N TYR A 408 -47.93 -14.10 -36.66
CA TYR A 408 -48.89 -14.92 -37.38
C TYR A 408 -48.31 -15.46 -38.71
N ASP A 409 -48.72 -16.68 -39.09
CA ASP A 409 -48.35 -17.39 -40.35
C ASP A 409 -46.85 -17.66 -40.60
N PHE A 410 -46.02 -17.38 -39.59
CA PHE A 410 -44.59 -17.71 -39.55
C PHE A 410 -44.24 -19.21 -39.32
N ASP A 411 -44.80 -20.14 -40.11
CA ASP A 411 -44.62 -21.59 -39.86
C ASP A 411 -43.24 -22.10 -40.32
N TYR A 412 -42.65 -23.01 -39.53
CA TYR A 412 -41.35 -23.64 -39.82
C TYR A 412 -41.35 -24.45 -41.12
N SER A 413 -42.53 -24.84 -41.63
CA SER A 413 -42.71 -25.59 -42.87
C SER A 413 -42.66 -24.74 -44.14
N THR A 414 -42.84 -23.42 -44.01
CA THR A 414 -42.91 -22.46 -45.14
C THR A 414 -41.56 -21.85 -45.51
N ILE A 415 -40.53 -21.99 -44.66
CA ILE A 415 -39.20 -21.41 -44.87
C ILE A 415 -38.19 -22.53 -45.08
N GLU A 416 -37.48 -22.52 -46.21
CA GLU A 416 -36.56 -23.61 -46.63
C GLU A 416 -35.29 -23.73 -45.77
N GLY A 417 -35.05 -22.83 -44.80
CA GLY A 417 -33.87 -22.85 -43.93
C GLY A 417 -34.14 -22.37 -42.50
N ALA A 418 -33.83 -23.20 -41.50
CA ALA A 418 -33.98 -22.86 -40.08
C ALA A 418 -33.19 -21.59 -39.65
N MET A 419 -32.07 -21.29 -40.33
CA MET A 419 -31.28 -20.07 -40.07
C MET A 419 -31.98 -18.79 -40.56
N ASP A 420 -32.76 -18.86 -41.64
CA ASP A 420 -33.50 -17.71 -42.17
C ASP A 420 -34.71 -17.39 -41.29
N VAL A 421 -35.33 -18.42 -40.71
CA VAL A 421 -36.36 -18.29 -39.67
C VAL A 421 -35.81 -17.53 -38.46
N VAL A 422 -34.66 -17.98 -37.92
CA VAL A 422 -34.04 -17.35 -36.75
C VAL A 422 -33.60 -15.91 -37.05
N SER A 423 -32.99 -15.68 -38.21
CA SER A 423 -32.54 -14.34 -38.62
C SER A 423 -33.73 -13.37 -38.79
N SER A 424 -34.83 -13.86 -39.35
CA SER A 424 -36.08 -13.12 -39.52
C SER A 424 -36.75 -12.79 -38.17
N MET A 425 -36.84 -13.77 -37.25
CA MET A 425 -37.34 -13.51 -35.89
C MET A 425 -36.46 -12.51 -35.14
N ASN A 426 -35.14 -12.63 -35.25
CA ASN A 426 -34.21 -11.72 -34.61
C ASN A 426 -34.36 -10.30 -35.16
N ALA A 427 -34.56 -10.13 -36.47
CA ALA A 427 -34.80 -8.82 -37.07
C ALA A 427 -36.10 -8.18 -36.56
N VAL A 428 -37.20 -8.95 -36.48
CA VAL A 428 -38.49 -8.46 -35.96
C VAL A 428 -38.40 -8.11 -34.49
N PHE A 429 -37.85 -8.99 -33.65
CA PHE A 429 -37.72 -8.73 -32.22
C PHE A 429 -36.72 -7.61 -31.90
N SER A 430 -35.66 -7.43 -32.68
CA SER A 430 -34.74 -6.28 -32.52
C SER A 430 -35.44 -4.96 -32.83
N CYS A 431 -36.32 -4.94 -33.83
CA CYS A 431 -37.18 -3.80 -34.12
C CYS A 431 -38.15 -3.53 -32.96
N PHE A 432 -38.73 -4.58 -32.38
CA PHE A 432 -39.63 -4.44 -31.23
C PHE A 432 -38.90 -3.88 -30.02
N ASP A 433 -37.72 -4.42 -29.69
CA ASP A 433 -36.89 -3.97 -28.58
C ASP A 433 -36.58 -2.46 -28.68
N SER A 434 -36.27 -1.98 -29.89
CA SER A 434 -35.99 -0.56 -30.14
C SER A 434 -37.20 0.35 -29.85
N LEU A 435 -38.41 -0.12 -30.18
CA LEU A 435 -39.66 0.59 -29.90
C LEU A 435 -40.04 0.53 -28.41
N MET A 436 -39.72 -0.56 -27.71
CA MET A 436 -40.01 -0.67 -26.27
C MET A 436 -39.27 0.40 -25.47
N ASP A 437 -38.01 0.65 -25.80
CA ASP A 437 -37.17 1.67 -25.17
C ASP A 437 -37.71 3.10 -25.39
N GLU A 438 -38.27 3.40 -26.57
CA GLU A 438 -38.83 4.73 -26.89
C GLU A 438 -40.07 5.07 -26.06
N PHE A 439 -40.93 4.08 -25.81
CA PHE A 439 -42.21 4.27 -25.12
C PHE A 439 -42.19 3.86 -23.64
N ASN A 440 -41.00 3.61 -23.09
CA ASN A 440 -40.81 3.26 -21.68
C ASN A 440 -41.64 2.01 -21.27
N VAL A 441 -41.58 0.98 -22.12
CA VAL A 441 -42.25 -0.31 -21.92
C VAL A 441 -41.18 -1.37 -21.63
N TYR A 442 -41.39 -2.19 -20.61
CA TYR A 442 -40.43 -3.23 -20.23
C TYR A 442 -40.70 -4.53 -21.00
N LYS A 443 -39.66 -5.04 -21.68
CA LYS A 443 -39.68 -6.38 -22.29
C LYS A 443 -39.55 -7.45 -21.20
N VAL A 444 -40.51 -8.35 -21.12
CA VAL A 444 -40.53 -9.41 -20.09
C VAL A 444 -39.80 -10.65 -20.56
N GLU A 445 -40.38 -11.37 -21.51
CA GLU A 445 -39.80 -12.59 -22.07
C GLU A 445 -40.39 -12.88 -23.45
N THR A 446 -39.71 -13.77 -24.18
CA THR A 446 -40.22 -14.33 -25.43
C THR A 446 -40.45 -15.82 -25.26
N VAL A 447 -41.62 -16.31 -25.70
CA VAL A 447 -41.98 -17.73 -25.67
C VAL A 447 -42.29 -18.17 -27.10
N GLY A 448 -41.28 -18.73 -27.77
CA GLY A 448 -41.39 -19.09 -29.17
C GLY A 448 -41.64 -17.87 -30.06
N ARG A 449 -42.83 -17.78 -30.66
CA ARG A 449 -43.26 -16.69 -31.57
C ARG A 449 -43.97 -15.54 -30.86
N ILE A 450 -44.11 -15.65 -29.53
CA ILE A 450 -44.83 -14.69 -28.70
C ILE A 450 -43.82 -13.77 -28.03
N TYR A 451 -44.06 -12.47 -28.17
CA TYR A 451 -43.33 -11.39 -27.53
C TYR A 451 -44.21 -10.80 -26.41
N MET A 452 -43.71 -10.83 -25.17
CA MET A 452 -44.42 -10.31 -24.00
C MET A 452 -43.76 -9.03 -23.50
N ALA A 453 -44.56 -7.99 -23.31
CA ALA A 453 -44.12 -6.72 -22.75
C ALA A 453 -45.11 -6.21 -21.69
N ALA A 454 -44.65 -5.37 -20.77
CA ALA A 454 -45.47 -4.80 -19.71
C ALA A 454 -45.12 -3.33 -19.46
N SER A 455 -46.12 -2.54 -19.06
CA SER A 455 -45.93 -1.17 -18.59
C SER A 455 -46.64 -0.97 -17.25
N GLY A 456 -46.13 -0.05 -16.43
CA GLY A 456 -46.53 0.15 -15.04
C GLY A 456 -45.72 -0.67 -14.02
N ALA A 457 -44.75 -1.46 -14.49
CA ALA A 457 -43.80 -2.21 -13.69
C ALA A 457 -42.53 -2.50 -14.51
N PRO A 458 -41.32 -2.45 -13.92
CA PRO A 458 -41.04 -2.23 -12.49
C PRO A 458 -41.28 -0.79 -12.03
N ASP A 459 -41.17 0.18 -12.93
CA ASP A 459 -41.41 1.58 -12.62
C ASP A 459 -42.90 1.90 -12.78
N ARG A 460 -43.52 2.44 -11.72
CA ARG A 460 -44.95 2.75 -11.69
C ARG A 460 -45.25 3.96 -12.55
N THR A 461 -46.19 3.82 -13.47
CA THR A 461 -46.64 4.90 -14.36
C THR A 461 -48.16 4.89 -14.44
N GLU A 462 -48.81 6.05 -14.34
CA GLU A 462 -50.27 6.15 -14.49
C GLU A 462 -50.69 6.00 -15.96
N SER A 463 -49.80 6.33 -16.90
CA SER A 463 -50.03 6.22 -18.35
C SER A 463 -49.74 4.83 -18.92
N HIS A 464 -49.68 3.79 -18.08
CA HIS A 464 -49.25 2.46 -18.46
C HIS A 464 -50.11 1.85 -19.61
N ALA A 465 -51.42 2.11 -19.62
CA ALA A 465 -52.31 1.67 -20.70
C ALA A 465 -52.07 2.44 -22.01
N GLN A 466 -51.82 3.75 -21.95
CA GLN A 466 -51.51 4.57 -23.12
C GLN A 466 -50.17 4.21 -23.73
N ASN A 467 -49.14 3.96 -22.93
CA ASN A 467 -47.82 3.56 -23.42
C ASN A 467 -47.90 2.25 -24.21
N ILE A 468 -48.56 1.23 -23.65
CA ILE A 468 -48.78 -0.06 -24.33
C ILE A 468 -49.64 0.09 -25.58
N ALA A 469 -50.70 0.90 -25.54
CA ALA A 469 -51.55 1.16 -26.70
C ALA A 469 -50.78 1.84 -27.85
N ASN A 470 -49.96 2.85 -27.54
CA ASN A 470 -49.13 3.55 -28.53
C ASN A 470 -48.10 2.60 -29.16
N VAL A 471 -47.37 1.83 -28.34
CA VAL A 471 -46.43 0.81 -28.83
C VAL A 471 -47.13 -0.19 -29.73
N SER A 472 -48.32 -0.66 -29.35
CA SER A 472 -49.05 -1.65 -30.13
C SER A 472 -49.43 -1.15 -31.53
N LEU A 473 -49.84 0.10 -31.65
CA LEU A 473 -50.13 0.74 -32.93
C LEU A 473 -48.85 0.94 -33.76
N GLU A 474 -47.75 1.33 -33.11
CA GLU A 474 -46.48 1.57 -33.80
C GLU A 474 -45.82 0.26 -34.26
N LEU A 475 -45.95 -0.82 -33.49
CA LEU A 475 -45.56 -2.17 -33.88
C LEU A 475 -46.29 -2.62 -35.15
N LEU A 476 -47.60 -2.39 -35.25
CA LEU A 476 -48.36 -2.72 -36.46
C LEU A 476 -47.88 -1.95 -37.69
N LYS A 477 -47.52 -0.66 -37.54
CA LYS A 477 -46.99 0.16 -38.63
C LYS A 477 -45.60 -0.31 -39.07
N HIS A 478 -44.71 -0.56 -38.11
CA HIS A 478 -43.33 -0.98 -38.37
C HIS A 478 -43.25 -2.39 -38.96
N VAL A 479 -44.09 -3.33 -38.53
CA VAL A 479 -44.11 -4.67 -39.13
C VAL A 479 -44.54 -4.61 -40.60
N ARG A 480 -45.53 -3.78 -40.95
CA ARG A 480 -45.96 -3.59 -42.35
C ARG A 480 -44.89 -2.99 -43.25
N SER A 481 -43.93 -2.24 -42.70
CA SER A 481 -42.84 -1.62 -43.46
C SER A 481 -41.55 -2.46 -43.47
N LEU A 482 -41.47 -3.48 -42.61
CA LEU A 482 -40.28 -4.32 -42.46
C LEU A 482 -40.15 -5.28 -43.64
N LYS A 483 -39.09 -5.13 -44.43
CA LYS A 483 -38.71 -6.12 -45.45
C LYS A 483 -37.83 -7.19 -44.81
N LEU A 484 -38.34 -8.41 -44.69
CA LEU A 484 -37.59 -9.50 -44.10
C LEU A 484 -36.59 -10.13 -45.08
N PRO A 485 -35.45 -10.66 -44.59
CA PRO A 485 -34.50 -11.41 -45.40
C PRO A 485 -35.12 -12.62 -46.12
N SER A 486 -36.14 -13.23 -45.52
CA SER A 486 -36.89 -14.36 -46.08
C SER A 486 -37.88 -13.98 -47.19
N GLY A 487 -38.15 -12.69 -47.40
CA GLY A 487 -39.13 -12.19 -48.39
C GLY A 487 -40.60 -12.41 -48.01
N LEU A 488 -40.89 -12.93 -46.82
CA LEU A 488 -42.25 -13.14 -46.30
C LEU A 488 -42.86 -11.84 -45.77
N ASP A 489 -44.17 -11.68 -46.00
CA ASP A 489 -44.96 -10.62 -45.36
C ASP A 489 -45.42 -11.12 -44.00
N ILE A 490 -45.05 -10.42 -42.92
CA ILE A 490 -45.38 -10.84 -41.55
C ILE A 490 -46.59 -10.08 -41.07
N GLN A 491 -47.55 -10.82 -40.50
CA GLN A 491 -48.65 -10.24 -39.75
C GLN A 491 -48.45 -10.53 -38.27
N ILE A 492 -48.91 -9.62 -37.42
CA ILE A 492 -48.89 -9.80 -35.98
C ILE A 492 -50.29 -9.76 -35.39
N ARG A 493 -50.48 -10.50 -34.30
CA ARG A 493 -51.69 -10.49 -33.50
C ARG A 493 -51.36 -9.94 -32.14
N ILE A 494 -52.05 -8.88 -31.74
CA ILE A 494 -51.79 -8.22 -30.46
C ILE A 494 -53.00 -8.39 -29.55
N GLY A 495 -52.73 -8.73 -28.28
CA GLY A 495 -53.69 -8.75 -27.19
C GLY A 495 -53.20 -7.95 -25.99
N ILE A 496 -54.08 -7.14 -25.41
CA ILE A 496 -53.78 -6.26 -24.27
C ILE A 496 -54.82 -6.43 -23.18
N HIS A 497 -54.35 -6.58 -21.94
CA HIS A 497 -55.19 -6.51 -20.76
C HIS A 497 -54.50 -5.73 -19.64
N SER A 498 -55.30 -5.10 -18.80
CA SER A 498 -54.84 -4.26 -17.69
C SER A 498 -55.47 -4.73 -16.38
N GLY A 499 -54.66 -4.84 -15.33
CA GLY A 499 -55.12 -5.35 -14.03
C GLY A 499 -53.98 -5.52 -13.03
N PRO A 500 -54.27 -5.98 -11.80
CA PRO A 500 -53.28 -6.17 -10.75
C PRO A 500 -52.32 -7.32 -11.07
N ALA A 501 -51.05 -7.18 -10.69
CA ALA A 501 -50.05 -8.24 -10.84
C ALA A 501 -48.96 -8.16 -9.77
N VAL A 502 -48.28 -9.27 -9.53
CA VAL A 502 -47.08 -9.34 -8.70
C VAL A 502 -45.90 -9.57 -9.63
N ALA A 503 -44.85 -8.76 -9.50
CA ALA A 503 -43.64 -8.93 -10.29
C ALA A 503 -42.42 -9.09 -9.39
N GLY A 504 -41.45 -9.91 -9.80
CA GLY A 504 -40.28 -10.20 -8.97
C GLY A 504 -39.28 -11.11 -9.66
N ILE A 505 -38.11 -11.27 -9.03
CA ILE A 505 -37.04 -12.12 -9.58
C ILE A 505 -37.27 -13.58 -9.20
N VAL A 506 -37.20 -14.45 -10.20
CA VAL A 506 -37.33 -15.89 -10.04
C VAL A 506 -36.04 -16.58 -10.50
N GLY A 507 -35.58 -17.54 -9.69
CA GLY A 507 -34.39 -18.33 -9.98
C GLY A 507 -33.09 -17.73 -9.44
N ILE A 508 -32.19 -18.60 -8.99
CA ILE A 508 -30.88 -18.21 -8.41
C ILE A 508 -29.77 -18.21 -9.47
N LYS A 509 -29.75 -19.24 -10.33
CA LYS A 509 -28.71 -19.40 -11.37
C LYS A 509 -28.95 -18.52 -12.61
N VAL A 510 -30.20 -18.35 -12.98
CA VAL A 510 -30.64 -17.52 -14.11
C VAL A 510 -31.80 -16.66 -13.59
N PRO A 511 -31.49 -15.53 -12.93
CA PRO A 511 -32.51 -14.65 -12.40
C PRO A 511 -33.32 -14.01 -13.55
N ARG A 512 -34.64 -14.12 -13.49
CA ARG A 512 -35.57 -13.50 -14.45
C ARG A 512 -36.59 -12.65 -13.73
N TYR A 513 -36.87 -11.46 -14.25
CA TYR A 513 -37.95 -10.63 -13.73
C TYR A 513 -39.28 -11.07 -14.35
N CYS A 514 -40.07 -11.81 -13.57
CA CYS A 514 -41.29 -12.45 -14.02
C CYS A 514 -42.53 -11.77 -13.44
N PHE A 515 -43.64 -11.87 -14.16
CA PHE A 515 -44.95 -11.37 -13.75
C PHE A 515 -45.88 -12.53 -13.41
N PHE A 516 -46.61 -12.38 -12.32
CA PHE A 516 -47.55 -13.36 -11.80
C PHE A 516 -48.90 -12.71 -11.55
N GLY A 517 -49.96 -13.47 -11.83
CA GLY A 517 -51.32 -13.04 -11.61
C GLY A 517 -52.23 -13.37 -12.79
N ASP A 518 -53.52 -13.24 -12.53
CA ASP A 518 -54.56 -13.50 -13.51
C ASP A 518 -54.54 -12.52 -14.70
N THR A 519 -53.99 -11.32 -14.50
CA THR A 519 -53.78 -10.31 -15.55
C THR A 519 -52.92 -10.84 -16.71
N VAL A 520 -51.83 -11.57 -16.41
CA VAL A 520 -50.94 -12.14 -17.44
C VAL A 520 -51.68 -13.19 -18.27
N ASN A 521 -52.44 -14.06 -17.61
CA ASN A 521 -53.24 -15.09 -18.27
C ASN A 521 -54.33 -14.48 -19.16
N THR A 522 -55.04 -13.46 -18.66
CA THR A 522 -56.09 -12.78 -19.41
C THR A 522 -55.52 -12.04 -20.62
N ALA A 523 -54.36 -11.38 -20.49
CA ALA A 523 -53.67 -10.74 -21.62
C ALA A 523 -53.27 -11.75 -22.71
N SER A 524 -52.72 -12.90 -22.31
CA SER A 524 -52.44 -14.01 -23.23
C SER A 524 -53.72 -14.49 -23.95
N ARG A 525 -54.85 -14.58 -23.24
CA ARG A 525 -56.12 -14.94 -23.88
C ARG A 525 -56.60 -13.91 -24.89
N MET A 526 -56.49 -12.61 -24.58
CA MET A 526 -56.81 -11.54 -25.54
C MET A 526 -56.01 -11.71 -26.83
N GLN A 527 -54.73 -12.08 -26.72
CA GLN A 527 -53.89 -12.32 -27.89
C GLN A 527 -54.38 -13.55 -28.68
N THR A 528 -54.62 -14.69 -28.03
CA THR A 528 -55.06 -15.91 -28.71
C THR A 528 -56.41 -15.76 -29.42
N THR A 529 -57.31 -14.92 -28.89
CA THR A 529 -58.59 -14.62 -29.52
C THR A 529 -58.52 -13.49 -30.54
N SER A 530 -57.37 -12.83 -30.71
CA SER A 530 -57.17 -11.69 -31.62
C SER A 530 -57.16 -12.12 -33.09
N LEU A 531 -57.35 -11.15 -33.98
CA LEU A 531 -57.30 -11.33 -35.44
C LEU A 531 -55.97 -10.79 -35.98
N PRO A 532 -55.44 -11.37 -37.08
CA PRO A 532 -54.22 -10.87 -37.72
C PRO A 532 -54.32 -9.38 -38.06
N GLY A 533 -53.27 -8.62 -37.77
CA GLY A 533 -53.17 -7.19 -38.07
C GLY A 533 -54.05 -6.28 -37.21
N LYS A 534 -54.71 -6.79 -36.16
CA LYS A 534 -55.57 -6.02 -35.25
C LYS A 534 -55.04 -6.07 -33.81
N VAL A 535 -55.36 -5.03 -33.03
CA VAL A 535 -55.08 -4.95 -31.59
C VAL A 535 -56.35 -5.24 -30.80
N HIS A 536 -56.35 -6.34 -30.04
CA HIS A 536 -57.49 -6.76 -29.22
C HIS A 536 -57.29 -6.34 -27.77
N ILE A 537 -58.27 -5.65 -27.19
CA ILE A 537 -58.18 -5.15 -25.82
C ILE A 537 -59.38 -5.61 -24.96
N SER A 538 -59.11 -5.79 -23.67
CA SER A 538 -60.13 -6.06 -22.66
C SER A 538 -60.95 -4.80 -22.29
N SER A 539 -62.10 -5.00 -21.62
CA SER A 539 -62.90 -3.92 -21.03
C SER A 539 -62.13 -3.10 -20.01
N ASP A 540 -61.25 -3.74 -19.23
CA ASP A 540 -60.47 -3.07 -18.19
C ASP A 540 -59.43 -2.12 -18.80
N THR A 541 -58.76 -2.55 -19.87
CA THR A 541 -57.84 -1.69 -20.64
C THR A 541 -58.59 -0.52 -21.28
N LYS A 542 -59.78 -0.77 -21.84
CA LYS A 542 -60.62 0.30 -22.41
C LYS A 542 -60.93 1.39 -21.39
N ALA A 543 -61.26 1.01 -20.15
CA ALA A 543 -61.59 1.97 -19.09
C ALA A 543 -60.42 2.91 -18.74
N LEU A 544 -59.18 2.45 -18.94
CA LEU A 544 -57.96 3.22 -18.68
C LEU A 544 -57.52 4.08 -19.87
N LEU A 545 -58.06 3.84 -21.08
CA LEU A 545 -57.74 4.61 -22.27
C LEU A 545 -58.65 5.83 -22.40
N LEU A 546 -58.06 6.97 -22.80
CA LEU A 546 -58.80 8.20 -23.04
C LEU A 546 -59.53 8.10 -24.37
N ALA A 547 -60.87 8.15 -24.34
CA ALA A 547 -61.73 8.05 -25.53
C ALA A 547 -61.40 9.10 -26.61
N ASP A 548 -60.84 10.24 -26.23
CA ASP A 548 -60.49 11.32 -27.17
C ASP A 548 -59.26 11.02 -28.03
N ARG A 549 -58.40 10.06 -27.65
CA ARG A 549 -57.15 9.75 -28.37
C ARG A 549 -57.21 8.50 -29.25
N TYR A 550 -58.08 7.55 -28.93
CA TYR A 550 -58.11 6.23 -29.58
C TYR A 550 -59.48 5.93 -30.16
N HIS A 551 -59.53 5.23 -31.30
CA HIS A 551 -60.78 4.70 -31.83
C HIS A 551 -60.98 3.26 -31.35
N LEU A 552 -62.09 3.03 -30.62
CA LEU A 552 -62.40 1.76 -29.98
C LEU A 552 -63.71 1.20 -30.55
N GLU A 553 -63.67 0.01 -31.13
CA GLU A 553 -64.84 -0.68 -31.69
C GLU A 553 -65.22 -1.88 -30.83
N SER A 554 -66.50 -2.02 -30.45
CA SER A 554 -66.94 -3.18 -29.67
C SER A 554 -66.99 -4.43 -30.56
N ARG A 555 -66.31 -5.50 -30.11
CA ARG A 555 -66.35 -6.82 -30.75
C ARG A 555 -67.55 -7.66 -30.27
N GLY A 556 -68.25 -7.20 -29.23
CA GLY A 556 -69.29 -7.98 -28.55
C GLY A 556 -68.73 -9.01 -27.57
N LEU A 557 -69.57 -9.98 -27.20
CA LEU A 557 -69.23 -11.03 -26.25
C LEU A 557 -68.38 -12.11 -26.91
N VAL A 558 -67.13 -12.24 -26.46
CA VAL A 558 -66.20 -13.28 -26.91
C VAL A 558 -66.03 -14.31 -25.80
N TRP A 559 -66.11 -15.60 -26.15
CA TRP A 559 -65.83 -16.68 -25.21
C TRP A 559 -64.33 -16.77 -24.92
N VAL A 560 -63.94 -16.49 -23.68
CA VAL A 560 -62.56 -16.49 -23.22
C VAL A 560 -62.37 -17.65 -22.24
N LYS A 561 -61.44 -18.57 -22.56
CA LYS A 561 -61.15 -19.76 -21.75
C LYS A 561 -60.80 -19.35 -20.31
N GLY A 562 -61.57 -19.85 -19.34
CA GLY A 562 -61.38 -19.57 -17.91
C GLY A 562 -62.06 -18.28 -17.39
N LYS A 563 -62.62 -17.46 -18.27
CA LYS A 563 -63.35 -16.22 -17.90
C LYS A 563 -64.82 -16.22 -18.31
N GLY A 564 -65.20 -17.04 -19.28
CA GLY A 564 -66.56 -17.06 -19.83
C GLY A 564 -66.73 -16.02 -20.94
N ASN A 565 -67.94 -15.50 -21.13
CA ASN A 565 -68.20 -14.46 -22.11
C ASN A 565 -67.71 -13.10 -21.59
N MET A 566 -66.71 -12.52 -22.25
CA MET A 566 -66.20 -11.18 -21.95
C MET A 566 -66.53 -10.22 -23.08
N GLU A 567 -66.92 -8.99 -22.72
CA GLU A 567 -67.00 -7.91 -23.71
C GLU A 567 -65.59 -7.41 -24.02
N THR A 568 -65.26 -7.32 -25.30
CA THR A 568 -63.92 -6.95 -25.75
C THR A 568 -63.96 -5.97 -26.91
N TYR A 569 -62.83 -5.32 -27.19
CA TYR A 569 -62.78 -4.17 -28.10
C TYR A 569 -61.59 -4.25 -29.06
N TRP A 570 -61.74 -3.70 -30.25
CA TRP A 570 -60.63 -3.43 -31.17
C TRP A 570 -60.09 -2.03 -30.92
N LEU A 571 -58.77 -1.90 -30.92
CA LEU A 571 -58.06 -0.62 -30.85
C LEU A 571 -57.53 -0.24 -32.23
N TYR A 572 -57.88 0.96 -32.70
CA TYR A 572 -57.41 1.54 -33.95
C TYR A 572 -56.76 2.91 -33.72
N ASP A 573 -55.87 3.28 -34.65
CA ASP A 573 -55.31 4.63 -34.71
C ASP A 573 -56.38 5.63 -35.21
N LYS A 574 -56.35 6.85 -34.69
CA LYS A 574 -57.35 7.88 -34.98
C LYS A 574 -57.24 8.40 -36.43
N THR A 575 -56.10 8.19 -37.07
CA THR A 575 -55.77 8.57 -38.45
C THR A 575 -56.30 7.60 -39.52
N ASP A 576 -56.75 6.39 -39.14
CA ASP A 576 -57.09 5.31 -40.09
C ASP A 576 -58.55 5.37 -40.61
N LYS A 577 -59.20 6.54 -40.57
CA LYS A 577 -60.63 6.72 -40.85
C LYS A 577 -61.07 6.49 -42.31
N ASP A 578 -60.17 6.20 -43.25
CA ASP A 578 -60.50 6.11 -44.69
C ASP A 578 -60.45 4.70 -45.30
N VAL A 579 -60.29 3.63 -44.50
CA VAL A 579 -60.39 2.25 -45.02
C VAL A 579 -61.73 1.63 -44.65
N LYS A 580 -62.67 1.58 -45.61
CA LYS A 580 -63.91 0.81 -45.49
C LYS A 580 -63.58 -0.68 -45.28
N PRO A 581 -64.36 -1.42 -44.46
CA PRO A 581 -64.18 -2.86 -44.31
C PRO A 581 -64.48 -3.57 -45.64
N THR A 582 -63.58 -4.43 -46.10
CA THR A 582 -63.81 -5.36 -47.19
C THR A 582 -64.84 -6.41 -46.74
N GLU A 583 -65.82 -6.72 -47.60
CA GLU A 583 -66.98 -7.60 -47.32
C GLU A 583 -66.64 -9.09 -47.04
N GLU A 584 -65.39 -9.46 -46.80
CA GLU A 584 -64.98 -10.85 -46.55
C GLU A 584 -65.08 -11.28 -45.07
N ASP A 585 -65.19 -10.34 -44.12
CA ASP A 585 -65.27 -10.65 -42.68
C ASP A 585 -66.65 -11.16 -42.21
N ALA A 586 -67.68 -11.11 -43.06
CA ALA A 586 -69.07 -11.45 -42.68
C ALA A 586 -69.47 -12.92 -42.93
N ALA A 587 -68.59 -13.76 -43.48
CA ALA A 587 -68.98 -15.11 -43.93
C ALA A 587 -68.02 -16.22 -43.48
N ARG A 588 -67.98 -16.53 -42.17
CA ARG A 588 -67.58 -17.88 -41.71
C ARG A 588 -68.49 -18.33 -40.56
N PRO A 589 -69.17 -19.49 -40.67
CA PRO A 589 -70.03 -19.99 -39.62
C PRO A 589 -69.22 -20.46 -38.41
N ALA A 590 -69.82 -20.33 -37.23
CA ALA A 590 -69.32 -20.84 -35.97
C ALA A 590 -69.12 -22.35 -36.01
N GLY A 591 -67.94 -22.82 -35.61
CA GLY A 591 -67.67 -24.21 -35.29
C GLY A 591 -66.34 -24.71 -35.81
N LEU A 592 -65.30 -24.64 -34.98
CA LEU A 592 -64.37 -25.74 -34.82
C LEU A 592 -63.74 -25.64 -33.42
N LEU A 593 -64.07 -26.62 -32.58
CA LEU A 593 -63.37 -26.90 -31.33
C LEU A 593 -61.91 -27.18 -31.66
N VAL A 594 -60.99 -26.32 -31.23
CA VAL A 594 -59.56 -26.65 -31.21
C VAL A 594 -59.26 -27.24 -29.83
N THR A 595 -59.22 -28.56 -29.80
CA THR A 595 -58.56 -29.37 -28.78
C THR A 595 -57.05 -29.15 -28.82
N ASP A 596 -56.45 -29.23 -27.63
CA ASP A 596 -55.04 -29.49 -27.33
C ASP A 596 -53.99 -28.47 -27.81
N ILE A 597 -53.50 -27.65 -26.87
CA ILE A 597 -52.18 -27.76 -26.20
C ILE A 597 -52.33 -27.24 -24.75
#